data_AF-A0A2S0M833-F1
#
_entry.id   AF-A0A2S0M833-F1
#
_cell.length_a   1.000
_cell.length_b   1.000
_cell.length_c   1.000
_cell.angle_alpha   90.00
_cell.angle_beta   90.00
_cell.angle_gamma   90.00
#
_symmetry.space_group_name_H-M   'P 1'
#
loop_
_entity.id
_entity.type
_entity.pdbx_description
1 polymer ?
#
loop_
_entity_poly.entity_id
_entity_poly.type
_entity_poly.pdbx_seq_one_letter_code
_entity_poly.pdbx_strand_id
1 'polypeptide(L)'
;MSLVQLNQLRTFMSKLSSTFAKKTDVESALSAKENKLTFDTVPKSGSTNPVTSDGVYNAVTHLAGMLVEEKGSGTMEPVDIQDVVMSDTQPTEACSVWIEPKD
;
A
#
# COMPACT_ATOMS: atom_id res chain seq x y z
N MET A 1 48.50 -25.56 46.00
CA MET A 1 47.42 -24.57 45.85
C MET A 1 46.41 -24.81 46.97
N SER A 2 46.06 -23.80 47.76
CA SER A 2 45.22 -24.01 48.96
C SER A 2 43.75 -24.22 48.60
N LEU A 3 43.00 -24.91 49.45
CA LEU A 3 41.56 -25.11 49.28
C LEU A 3 40.80 -23.78 49.13
N VAL A 4 41.24 -22.74 49.85
CA VAL A 4 40.67 -21.39 49.78
C VAL A 4 40.83 -20.83 48.36
N GLN A 5 42.02 -20.96 47.75
CA GLN A 5 42.27 -20.47 46.40
C GLN A 5 41.38 -21.16 45.35
N LEU A 6 41.14 -22.48 45.49
CA LEU A 6 40.23 -23.20 44.58
C LEU A 6 38.79 -22.73 44.68
N ASN A 7 38.29 -22.47 45.91
CA ASN A 7 36.93 -21.97 46.10
C ASN A 7 36.76 -20.56 45.52
N GLN A 8 37.75 -19.68 45.73
CA GLN A 8 37.71 -18.33 45.15
C GLN A 8 37.69 -18.36 43.62
N LEU A 9 38.47 -19.25 42.99
CA LEU A 9 38.49 -19.39 41.54
C LEU A 9 37.14 -19.89 40.98
N ARG A 10 36.50 -20.87 41.64
CA ARG A 10 35.15 -21.34 41.24
C ARG A 10 34.12 -20.22 41.32
N THR A 11 34.14 -19.45 42.41
CA THR A 11 33.22 -18.32 42.58
C THR A 11 33.45 -17.25 41.51
N PHE A 12 34.70 -16.93 41.19
CA PHE A 12 35.03 -15.98 40.12
C PHE A 12 34.50 -16.45 38.76
N MET A 13 34.77 -17.70 38.39
CA MET A 13 34.31 -18.26 37.10
C MET A 13 32.78 -18.30 36.99
N SER A 14 32.08 -18.60 38.10
CA SER A 14 30.62 -18.56 38.15
C SER A 14 30.07 -17.14 37.92
N LYS A 15 30.64 -16.14 38.60
CA LYS A 15 30.26 -14.72 38.42
C LYS A 15 30.56 -14.23 37.00
N LEU A 16 31.69 -14.65 36.43
CA LEU A 16 32.06 -14.29 35.06
C LEU A 16 31.01 -14.84 34.07
N SER A 17 30.63 -16.10 34.22
CA SER A 17 29.67 -16.75 33.32
C SER A 17 28.22 -16.27 33.49
N SER A 18 27.84 -15.73 34.66
CA SER A 18 26.51 -15.15 34.89
C SER A 18 26.41 -13.67 34.50
N THR A 19 27.52 -12.94 34.47
CA THR A 19 27.54 -11.50 34.19
C THR A 19 27.60 -11.21 32.70
N PHE A 20 28.35 -12.02 31.96
CA PHE A 20 28.55 -11.82 30.52
C PHE A 20 27.73 -12.82 29.72
N ALA A 21 26.99 -12.33 28.74
CA ALA A 21 26.29 -13.18 27.78
C ALA A 21 27.31 -13.92 26.92
N LYS A 22 27.10 -15.22 26.71
CA LYS A 22 27.92 -15.99 25.77
C LYS A 22 27.55 -15.57 24.35
N LYS A 23 28.55 -15.52 23.47
CA LYS A 23 28.37 -15.23 22.04
C LYS A 23 27.25 -16.08 21.42
N THR A 24 27.20 -17.36 21.77
CA THR A 24 26.18 -18.32 21.32
C THR A 24 24.76 -17.98 21.77
N ASP A 25 24.61 -17.46 23.01
CA ASP A 25 23.32 -17.09 23.57
C ASP A 25 22.80 -15.81 22.89
N VAL A 26 23.71 -14.86 22.62
CA VAL A 26 23.43 -13.63 21.88
C VAL A 26 23.05 -13.94 20.42
N GLU A 27 23.81 -14.82 19.75
CA GLU A 27 23.54 -15.25 18.37
C GLU A 27 22.17 -15.96 18.26
N SER A 28 21.84 -16.83 19.22
CA SER A 28 20.53 -17.49 19.27
C SER A 28 19.39 -16.50 19.50
N ALA A 29 19.57 -15.56 20.42
CA ALA A 29 18.58 -14.52 20.68
C ALA A 29 18.37 -13.58 19.47
N LEU A 30 19.44 -13.24 18.76
CA LEU A 30 19.40 -12.32 17.62
C LEU A 30 18.80 -12.98 16.38
N SER A 31 19.17 -14.23 16.08
CA SER A 31 18.61 -14.99 14.96
C SER A 31 17.10 -15.21 15.08
N ALA A 32 16.55 -15.19 16.31
CA ALA A 32 15.12 -15.30 16.54
C ALA A 32 14.34 -13.97 16.39
N LYS A 33 15.01 -12.82 16.35
CA LYS A 33 14.35 -11.49 16.41
C LYS A 33 13.70 -11.06 15.10
N GLU A 34 14.33 -11.32 13.95
CA GLU A 34 13.79 -10.88 12.64
C GLU A 34 13.17 -12.02 11.82
N ASN A 35 13.60 -13.27 12.03
CA ASN A 35 13.11 -14.43 11.28
C ASN A 35 11.66 -14.83 11.59
N LYS A 36 10.99 -14.13 12.51
CA LYS A 36 9.60 -14.41 12.90
C LYS A 36 8.57 -13.50 12.21
N LEU A 37 9.00 -12.43 11.56
CA LEU A 37 8.07 -11.51 10.91
C LEU A 37 7.73 -12.05 9.51
N THR A 38 6.60 -12.74 9.41
CA THR A 38 5.96 -13.00 8.12
C THR A 38 5.33 -11.70 7.63
N PHE A 39 5.73 -11.24 6.45
CA PHE A 39 5.19 -10.03 5.84
C PHE A 39 4.13 -10.39 4.81
N ASP A 40 3.03 -9.63 4.81
CA ASP A 40 2.09 -9.64 3.70
C ASP A 40 2.62 -8.74 2.58
N THR A 41 2.46 -9.18 1.33
CA THR A 41 2.83 -8.39 0.14
C THR A 41 1.79 -7.34 -0.25
N VAL A 42 0.57 -7.47 0.25
CA VAL A 42 -0.55 -6.53 0.07
C VAL A 42 -1.36 -6.42 1.36
N PRO A 43 -1.98 -5.26 1.68
CA PRO A 43 -2.86 -5.15 2.83
C PRO A 43 -3.99 -6.19 2.78
N LYS A 44 -4.08 -7.03 3.82
CA LYS A 44 -5.09 -8.08 3.94
C LYS A 44 -5.94 -7.85 5.17
N SER A 45 -7.26 -7.72 4.98
CA SER A 45 -8.20 -7.54 6.08
C SER A 45 -8.11 -8.71 7.07
N GLY A 46 -8.06 -8.40 8.37
CA GLY A 46 -7.92 -9.38 9.45
C GLY A 46 -6.51 -9.98 9.61
N SER A 47 -5.53 -9.55 8.82
CA SER A 47 -4.14 -9.97 9.01
C SER A 47 -3.47 -9.19 10.16
N THR A 48 -2.70 -9.89 10.98
CA THR A 48 -1.83 -9.30 12.01
C THR A 48 -0.37 -9.20 11.55
N ASN A 49 -0.08 -9.60 10.32
CA ASN A 49 1.24 -9.52 9.74
C ASN A 49 1.56 -8.06 9.34
N PRO A 50 2.81 -7.60 9.50
CA PRO A 50 3.26 -6.37 8.86
C PRO A 50 3.15 -6.47 7.34
N VAL A 51 2.97 -5.33 6.67
CA VAL A 51 2.92 -5.25 5.19
C VAL A 51 4.24 -4.70 4.66
N THR A 52 4.68 -5.18 3.50
CA THR A 52 5.87 -4.62 2.82
C THR A 52 5.65 -3.16 2.40
N SER A 53 6.73 -2.38 2.30
CA SER A 53 6.66 -0.99 1.80
C SER A 53 6.04 -0.90 0.40
N ASP A 54 6.36 -1.86 -0.48
CA ASP A 54 5.78 -1.94 -1.82
C ASP A 54 4.27 -2.18 -1.78
N GLY A 55 3.80 -3.04 -0.88
CA GLY A 55 2.38 -3.28 -0.67
C GLY A 55 1.63 -2.02 -0.22
N VAL A 56 2.23 -1.23 0.68
CA VAL A 56 1.69 0.06 1.13
C VAL A 56 1.69 1.09 -0.02
N TYR A 57 2.81 1.23 -0.74
CA TYR A 57 2.95 2.14 -1.87
C TYR A 57 1.87 1.88 -2.94
N ASN A 58 1.68 0.61 -3.30
CA ASN A 58 0.69 0.21 -4.29
C ASN A 58 -0.74 0.54 -3.82
N ALA A 59 -1.08 0.24 -2.57
CA ALA A 59 -2.40 0.51 -2.02
C ALA A 59 -2.73 2.02 -2.00
N VAL A 60 -1.76 2.85 -1.59
CA VAL A 60 -1.93 4.32 -1.56
C VAL A 60 -2.03 4.89 -2.98
N THR A 61 -1.20 4.41 -3.91
CA THR A 61 -1.23 4.86 -5.31
C THR A 61 -2.56 4.53 -5.98
N HIS A 62 -3.09 3.32 -5.74
CA HIS A 62 -4.38 2.90 -6.29
C HIS A 62 -5.52 3.78 -5.77
N LEU A 63 -5.52 4.08 -4.46
CA LEU A 63 -6.49 4.98 -3.85
C LEU A 63 -6.37 6.40 -4.42
N ALA A 64 -5.16 6.91 -4.60
CA ALA A 64 -4.92 8.23 -5.20
C ALA A 64 -5.43 8.29 -6.65
N GLY A 65 -5.21 7.23 -7.44
CA GLY A 65 -5.73 7.13 -8.81
C GLY A 65 -7.27 7.15 -8.87
N MET A 66 -7.95 6.52 -7.91
CA MET A 66 -9.41 6.55 -7.81
C MET A 66 -9.99 7.96 -7.51
N LEU A 67 -9.19 8.86 -6.93
CA LEU A 67 -9.62 10.23 -6.62
C LEU A 67 -9.45 11.19 -7.82
N VAL A 68 -8.82 10.76 -8.92
CA VAL A 68 -8.50 11.63 -10.07
C VAL A 68 -9.52 11.53 -11.21
N GLU A 69 -10.48 10.61 -11.18
CA GLU A 69 -11.59 10.63 -12.15
C GLU A 69 -12.70 11.57 -11.70
N GLU A 70 -12.43 12.87 -11.74
CA GLU A 70 -13.49 13.84 -11.96
C GLU A 70 -14.11 13.53 -13.33
N LYS A 71 -15.32 12.97 -13.28
CA LYS A 71 -16.24 12.82 -14.41
C LYS A 71 -16.29 14.14 -15.20
N GLY A 72 -15.64 14.15 -16.36
CA GLY A 72 -15.97 15.09 -17.44
C GLY A 72 -14.93 16.18 -17.70
N SER A 73 -13.72 15.81 -18.09
CA SER A 73 -13.01 16.61 -19.12
C SER A 73 -13.69 16.36 -20.46
N GLY A 74 -14.96 16.77 -20.59
CA GLY A 74 -15.57 16.96 -21.89
C GLY A 74 -14.92 18.19 -22.50
N THR A 75 -13.80 18.02 -23.22
CA THR A 75 -13.50 18.96 -24.28
C THR A 75 -14.72 18.91 -25.19
N MET A 76 -15.50 19.98 -25.24
CA MET A 76 -16.58 20.10 -26.20
C MET A 76 -15.94 19.95 -27.58
N GLU A 77 -16.00 18.76 -28.17
CA GLU A 77 -15.65 18.58 -29.56
C GLU A 77 -16.63 19.44 -30.37
N PRO A 78 -16.14 20.22 -31.35
CA PRO A 78 -17.03 20.90 -32.28
C PRO A 78 -17.96 19.85 -32.88
N VAL A 79 -19.26 19.99 -32.63
CA VAL A 79 -20.25 19.15 -33.30
C VAL A 79 -20.21 19.56 -34.77
N ASP A 80 -19.71 18.66 -35.62
CA ASP A 80 -19.75 18.86 -37.06
C ASP A 80 -21.20 18.69 -37.53
N ILE A 81 -21.91 19.81 -37.64
CA ILE A 81 -23.31 19.81 -38.07
C ILE A 81 -23.31 19.67 -39.59
N GLN A 82 -23.52 18.45 -40.09
CA GLN A 82 -23.74 18.24 -41.51
C GLN A 82 -25.19 18.65 -41.86
N ASP A 83 -25.33 19.66 -42.71
CA ASP A 83 -26.58 20.20 -43.26
C ASP A 83 -27.65 20.66 -42.24
N VAL A 84 -27.57 21.95 -41.87
CA VAL A 84 -28.72 22.65 -41.28
C VAL A 84 -29.73 22.95 -42.39
N VAL A 85 -30.84 22.21 -42.41
CA VAL A 85 -31.96 22.46 -43.33
C VAL A 85 -32.97 23.37 -42.65
N MET A 86 -33.20 24.56 -43.22
CA MET A 86 -34.32 25.43 -42.85
C MET A 86 -35.53 25.06 -43.70
N SER A 87 -36.59 24.61 -43.05
CA SER A 87 -37.85 24.20 -43.67
C SER A 87 -39.01 24.78 -42.86
N ASP A 88 -40.19 24.87 -43.44
CA ASP A 88 -41.47 25.10 -42.75
C ASP A 88 -42.21 23.79 -42.43
N THR A 89 -41.69 22.67 -42.95
CA THR A 89 -42.23 21.34 -42.78
C THR A 89 -41.38 20.55 -41.78
N GLN A 90 -42.01 20.09 -40.69
CA GLN A 90 -41.35 19.28 -39.66
C GLN A 90 -40.79 17.98 -40.26
N PRO A 91 -39.52 17.62 -39.98
CA PRO A 91 -38.92 16.41 -40.50
C PRO A 91 -39.61 15.14 -39.97
N THR A 92 -39.82 14.17 -40.85
CA THR A 92 -40.39 12.85 -40.53
C THR A 92 -39.34 11.81 -40.09
N GLU A 93 -38.06 12.17 -40.10
CA GLU A 93 -36.96 11.29 -39.72
C GLU A 93 -36.65 11.38 -38.21
N ALA A 94 -36.37 10.22 -37.59
CA ALA A 94 -36.20 10.09 -36.14
C ALA A 94 -34.93 10.77 -35.58
N CYS A 95 -33.98 11.17 -36.43
CA CYS A 95 -32.70 11.77 -36.04
C CYS A 95 -32.59 13.24 -36.46
N SER A 96 -33.67 14.01 -36.29
CA SER A 96 -33.71 15.43 -36.60
C SER A 96 -34.16 16.24 -35.38
N VAL A 97 -33.53 17.40 -35.18
CA VAL A 97 -33.91 18.35 -34.12
C VAL A 97 -34.64 19.50 -34.79
N TRP A 98 -35.93 19.64 -34.51
CA TRP A 98 -36.75 20.75 -35.00
C TRP A 98 -36.73 21.92 -34.03
N ILE A 99 -36.37 23.11 -34.51
CA ILE A 99 -36.33 24.34 -33.72
C ILE A 99 -37.35 25.31 -34.30
N GLU A 100 -38.37 25.64 -33.51
CA GLU A 100 -39.38 26.64 -33.88
C GLU A 100 -38.93 28.03 -33.42
N PRO A 101 -38.97 29.06 -34.29
CA PRO A 101 -38.76 30.43 -33.86
C PRO A 101 -39.89 30.83 -32.90
N LYS A 102 -39.54 31.54 -31.83
CA LYS A 102 -40.51 32.11 -30.91
C LYS A 102 -41.11 33.39 -31.52
N ASP A 103 -42.44 33.49 -31.51
CA ASP A 103 -43.20 34.70 -31.89
C ASP A 103 -42.68 35.99 -31.23
#